data_AF-A0A821IGJ5-F1
#
_entry.id   AF-A0A821IGJ5-F1
#
_cell.length_a   1.000
_cell.length_b   1.000
_cell.length_c   1.000
_cell.angle_alpha   90.00
_cell.angle_beta   90.00
_cell.angle_gamma   90.00
#
_symmetry.space_group_name_H-M   'P 1'
#
loop_
_entity.id
_entity.type
_entity.pdbx_description
1 polymer ?
#
loop_
_entity_poly.entity_id
_entity_poly.type
_entity_poly.pdbx_seq_one_letter_code
_entity_poly.pdbx_strand_id
1 'polypeptide(L)'
;NDDDDEDKNVYLKQKDDPRLDKNLTISEFILAFIRYLNIICEVFPQRRCELTVYLCDIIRLSSRFGHPFFYHYHRLFAQKAETLLQTRNILIDWSKRDNYIYFNVFSGLRPIVCDLCRSPDHFTPFCKKILNRDDLIEKILSENQSHFTSTTSSKVSFRQALGSDDVKQDSGPTCKFYNGAGFGKCLQPNCRFLHLCSRCRGTHPKKLCNIK
;
A
#
# COMPACT_ATOMS: atom_id res chain seq x y z
N ASN A 1 -41.93 53.33 -12.02
CA ASN A 1 -40.50 53.06 -11.77
C ASN A 1 -40.48 51.97 -10.74
N ASP A 2 -40.72 50.76 -11.21
CA ASP A 2 -40.78 49.56 -10.40
C ASP A 2 -39.48 48.81 -10.65
N ASP A 3 -38.70 48.69 -9.58
CA ASP A 3 -37.44 47.97 -9.52
C ASP A 3 -37.74 46.47 -9.44
N ASP A 4 -37.64 45.77 -10.57
CA ASP A 4 -37.61 44.30 -10.59
C ASP A 4 -36.14 43.83 -10.57
N ASP A 5 -35.58 43.74 -9.37
CA ASP A 5 -34.34 43.00 -9.10
C ASP A 5 -34.63 41.50 -9.19
N GLU A 6 -34.42 40.95 -10.39
CA GLU A 6 -34.52 39.52 -10.66
C GLU A 6 -33.39 38.76 -9.94
N ASP A 7 -33.72 38.18 -8.78
CA ASP A 7 -32.90 37.21 -8.05
C ASP A 7 -32.55 36.03 -8.98
N LYS A 8 -31.37 36.11 -9.61
CA LYS A 8 -30.79 35.01 -10.41
C LYS A 8 -30.36 33.90 -9.47
N ASN A 9 -31.32 33.07 -9.08
CA ASN A 9 -31.05 31.82 -8.39
C ASN A 9 -30.40 30.85 -9.39
N VAL A 10 -29.07 30.88 -9.47
CA VAL A 10 -28.27 29.98 -10.30
C VAL A 10 -28.30 28.59 -9.65
N TYR A 11 -29.33 27.81 -9.98
CA TYR A 11 -29.32 26.38 -9.74
C TYR A 11 -28.23 25.75 -10.62
N LEU A 12 -27.03 25.56 -10.05
CA LEU A 12 -26.02 24.69 -10.63
C LEU A 12 -26.67 23.31 -10.79
N LYS A 13 -26.97 22.92 -12.03
CA LYS A 13 -27.40 21.55 -12.35
C LYS A 13 -26.31 20.62 -11.82
N GLN A 14 -26.59 19.92 -10.72
CA GLN A 14 -25.81 18.77 -10.28
C GLN A 14 -25.97 17.71 -11.36
N LYS A 15 -25.10 17.76 -12.37
CA LYS A 15 -24.86 16.59 -13.20
C LYS A 15 -24.28 15.55 -12.26
N ASP A 16 -24.96 14.41 -12.14
CA ASP A 16 -24.41 13.23 -11.48
C ASP A 16 -23.08 12.90 -12.17
N ASP A 17 -21.99 13.35 -11.56
CA ASP A 17 -20.66 13.07 -12.04
C ASP A 17 -20.30 11.67 -11.55
N PRO A 18 -20.22 10.66 -12.42
CA PRO A 18 -19.98 9.28 -12.01
C PRO A 18 -18.63 9.10 -11.29
N ARG A 19 -17.74 10.10 -11.35
CA ARG A 19 -16.50 10.13 -10.57
C ARG A 19 -16.75 10.29 -9.07
N LEU A 20 -17.87 10.90 -8.67
CA LEU A 20 -18.23 11.14 -7.26
C LEU A 20 -18.73 9.86 -6.55
N ASP A 21 -19.17 8.86 -7.31
CA ASP A 21 -19.57 7.55 -6.76
C ASP A 21 -18.40 6.58 -6.59
N LYS A 22 -17.21 6.94 -7.08
CA LYS A 22 -16.03 6.07 -7.02
C LYS A 22 -15.46 6.00 -5.60
N ASN A 23 -15.34 4.79 -5.06
CA ASN A 23 -14.50 4.53 -3.89
C ASN A 23 -13.03 4.54 -4.29
N LEU A 24 -12.26 5.49 -3.74
CA LEU A 24 -10.84 5.60 -4.03
C LEU A 24 -10.04 4.53 -3.28
N THR A 25 -9.06 3.93 -3.97
CA THR A 25 -8.00 3.18 -3.30
C THR A 25 -7.17 4.10 -2.40
N ILE A 26 -6.41 3.54 -1.45
CA ILE A 26 -5.60 4.36 -0.55
C ILE A 26 -4.58 5.22 -1.30
N SER A 27 -3.96 4.69 -2.37
CA SER A 27 -2.99 5.43 -3.17
C SER A 27 -3.65 6.59 -3.92
N GLU A 28 -4.82 6.37 -4.53
CA GLU A 28 -5.59 7.43 -5.18
C GLU A 28 -6.03 8.50 -4.18
N PHE A 29 -6.50 8.08 -3.00
CA PHE A 29 -6.89 8.98 -1.92
C PHE A 29 -5.72 9.85 -1.47
N ILE A 30 -4.54 9.27 -1.19
CA ILE A 30 -3.37 10.04 -0.77
C ILE A 30 -3.01 11.09 -1.80
N LEU A 31 -2.96 10.74 -3.09
CA LEU A 31 -2.64 11.68 -4.16
C LEU A 31 -3.67 12.81 -4.27
N ALA A 32 -4.97 12.48 -4.19
CA ALA A 32 -6.04 13.47 -4.21
C ALA A 32 -5.98 14.39 -2.98
N PHE A 33 -5.77 13.82 -1.80
CA PHE A 33 -5.75 14.55 -0.54
C PHE A 33 -4.53 15.46 -0.41
N ILE A 34 -3.36 15.04 -0.91
CA ILE A 34 -2.17 15.92 -0.96
C ILE A 34 -2.43 17.13 -1.85
N ARG A 35 -3.09 16.96 -3.00
CA ARG A 35 -3.46 18.09 -3.88
C ARG A 35 -4.41 19.05 -3.16
N TYR A 36 -5.45 18.51 -2.52
CA TYR A 36 -6.37 19.31 -1.69
C TYR A 36 -5.63 20.06 -0.58
N LEU A 37 -4.74 19.38 0.16
CA LEU A 37 -3.96 19.97 1.24
C LEU A 37 -3.10 21.14 0.73
N ASN A 38 -2.40 20.97 -0.39
CA ASN A 38 -1.58 22.04 -0.96
C ASN A 38 -2.43 23.27 -1.30
N ILE A 39 -3.58 23.08 -1.97
CA ILE A 39 -4.50 24.17 -2.35
C ILE A 39 -5.05 24.88 -1.11
N ILE A 40 -5.55 24.14 -0.12
CA ILE A 40 -6.11 24.75 1.10
C ILE A 40 -5.04 25.47 1.90
N CYS A 41 -3.82 24.92 1.97
CA CYS A 41 -2.74 25.52 2.73
C CYS A 41 -2.07 26.71 2.03
N GLU A 42 -2.34 26.97 0.75
CA GLU A 42 -1.97 28.24 0.11
C GLU A 42 -2.76 29.40 0.73
N VAL A 43 -4.04 29.18 1.06
CA VAL A 43 -4.93 30.20 1.65
C VAL A 43 -4.92 30.14 3.19
N PHE A 44 -4.80 28.95 3.77
CA PHE A 44 -4.82 28.71 5.22
C PHE A 44 -3.62 27.88 5.67
N PRO A 45 -2.39 28.45 5.69
CA PRO A 45 -1.16 27.72 6.00
C PRO A 45 -1.16 27.00 7.35
N GLN A 46 -1.84 27.60 8.35
CA GLN A 46 -1.97 27.07 9.71
C GLN A 46 -2.65 25.70 9.77
N ARG A 47 -3.45 25.34 8.76
CA ARG A 47 -4.18 24.06 8.72
C ARG A 47 -3.32 22.88 8.27
N ARG A 48 -2.07 23.11 7.86
CA ARG A 48 -1.20 22.06 7.32
C ARG A 48 -0.96 20.92 8.30
N CYS A 49 -0.68 21.25 9.56
CA CYS A 49 -0.42 20.25 10.60
C CYS A 49 -1.66 19.37 10.83
N GLU A 50 -2.81 20.02 11.01
CA GLU A 50 -4.13 19.40 11.19
C GLU A 50 -4.47 18.39 10.08
N LEU A 51 -4.37 18.83 8.83
CA LEU A 51 -4.67 17.99 7.65
C LEU A 51 -3.64 16.87 7.46
N THR A 52 -2.38 17.10 7.83
CA THR A 52 -1.34 16.05 7.78
C THR A 52 -1.60 14.97 8.81
N VAL A 53 -2.01 15.35 10.03
CA VAL A 53 -2.41 14.39 11.08
C VAL A 53 -3.60 13.56 10.61
N TYR A 54 -4.61 14.19 10.00
CA TYR A 54 -5.74 13.48 9.40
C TYR A 54 -5.32 12.47 8.34
N LEU A 55 -4.47 12.86 7.39
CA LEU A 55 -3.99 11.96 6.35
C LEU A 55 -3.25 10.75 6.93
N CYS A 56 -2.36 10.99 7.91
CA CYS A 56 -1.70 9.92 8.65
C CYS A 56 -2.70 8.98 9.33
N ASP A 57 -3.79 9.52 9.87
CA ASP A 57 -4.84 8.71 10.48
C ASP A 57 -5.57 7.83 9.47
N ILE A 58 -5.97 8.40 8.32
CA ILE A 58 -6.59 7.65 7.23
C ILE A 58 -5.68 6.52 6.73
N ILE A 59 -4.38 6.77 6.59
CA ILE A 59 -3.40 5.75 6.21
C ILE A 59 -3.39 4.63 7.25
N ARG A 60 -3.34 4.95 8.55
CA ARG A 60 -3.41 3.93 9.62
C ARG A 60 -4.70 3.12 9.56
N LEU A 61 -5.85 3.77 9.39
CA LEU A 61 -7.14 3.10 9.26
C LEU A 61 -7.16 2.14 8.05
N SER A 62 -6.61 2.57 6.92
CA SER A 62 -6.51 1.74 5.72
C SER A 62 -5.61 0.52 5.91
N SER A 63 -4.46 0.67 6.58
CA SER A 63 -3.56 -0.45 6.89
C SER A 63 -4.16 -1.41 7.90
N ARG A 64 -4.98 -0.90 8.83
CA ARG A 64 -5.57 -1.69 9.92
C ARG A 64 -6.84 -2.43 9.51
N PHE A 65 -7.67 -1.87 8.64
CA PHE A 65 -8.97 -2.47 8.29
C PHE A 65 -9.13 -2.77 6.80
N GLY A 66 -8.17 -2.37 5.97
CA GLY A 66 -8.23 -2.53 4.52
C GLY A 66 -9.24 -1.60 3.84
N HIS A 67 -9.40 -1.80 2.54
CA HIS A 67 -10.46 -1.18 1.74
C HIS A 67 -11.77 -1.95 1.93
N PRO A 68 -12.97 -1.32 1.94
CA PRO A 68 -13.28 0.10 1.64
C PRO A 68 -13.42 1.02 2.86
N PHE A 69 -13.22 0.51 4.08
CA PHE A 69 -13.72 1.15 5.30
C PHE A 69 -13.12 2.53 5.58
N PHE A 70 -11.83 2.75 5.29
CA PHE A 70 -11.22 4.07 5.47
C PHE A 70 -11.90 5.15 4.62
N TYR A 71 -12.31 4.80 3.40
CA TYR A 71 -12.92 5.75 2.48
C TYR A 71 -14.38 6.03 2.87
N HIS A 72 -15.09 5.01 3.37
CA HIS A 72 -16.40 5.20 3.99
C HIS A 72 -16.30 6.19 5.17
N TYR A 73 -15.36 5.96 6.10
CA TYR A 73 -15.11 6.89 7.21
C TYR A 73 -14.83 8.32 6.71
N HIS A 74 -13.96 8.47 5.72
CA HIS A 74 -13.65 9.78 5.14
C HIS A 74 -14.90 10.49 4.60
N ARG A 75 -15.76 9.78 3.84
CA ARG A 75 -16.99 10.36 3.28
C ARG A 75 -17.93 10.89 4.38
N LEU A 76 -18.18 10.08 5.41
CA LEU A 76 -19.03 10.50 6.53
C LEU A 76 -18.43 11.67 7.30
N PHE A 77 -17.11 11.65 7.53
CA PHE A 77 -16.41 12.73 8.22
C PHE A 77 -16.45 14.04 7.42
N ALA A 78 -16.17 13.98 6.12
CA ALA A 78 -16.21 15.14 5.24
C ALA A 78 -17.62 15.72 5.12
N GLN A 79 -18.65 14.88 5.00
CA GLN A 79 -20.05 15.31 4.98
C GLN A 79 -20.46 15.99 6.30
N LYS A 80 -20.01 15.47 7.44
CA LYS A 80 -20.23 16.12 8.74
C LYS A 80 -19.52 17.48 8.80
N ALA A 81 -18.28 17.57 8.31
CA ALA A 81 -17.53 18.83 8.25
C ALA A 81 -18.23 19.88 7.38
N GLU A 82 -18.71 19.49 6.21
CA GLU A 82 -19.49 20.35 5.33
C GLU A 82 -20.78 20.83 6.01
N THR A 83 -21.55 19.91 6.60
CA THR A 83 -22.83 20.22 7.24
C THR A 83 -22.65 21.22 8.38
N LEU A 84 -21.63 21.04 9.24
CA LEU A 84 -21.36 21.95 10.36
C LEU A 84 -20.86 23.32 9.88
N LEU A 85 -20.09 23.36 8.79
CA LEU A 85 -19.65 24.61 8.20
C LEU A 85 -20.83 25.38 7.61
N GLN A 86 -21.70 24.72 6.83
CA GLN A 86 -22.85 25.36 6.18
C GLN A 86 -23.93 25.81 7.16
N THR A 87 -24.29 24.96 8.13
CA THR A 87 -25.44 25.21 9.00
C THR A 87 -25.10 26.03 10.25
N ARG A 88 -23.86 25.97 10.72
CA ARG A 88 -23.44 26.58 12.00
C ARG A 88 -22.17 27.41 11.91
N ASN A 89 -21.56 27.52 10.73
CA ASN A 89 -20.27 28.17 10.53
C ASN A 89 -19.18 27.64 11.48
N ILE A 90 -19.22 26.33 11.78
CA ILE A 90 -18.25 25.67 12.65
C ILE A 90 -17.22 24.96 11.78
N LEU A 91 -15.95 25.39 11.90
CA LEU A 91 -14.83 24.69 11.29
C LEU A 91 -14.39 23.52 12.18
N ILE A 92 -14.43 22.30 11.65
CA ILE A 92 -13.92 21.11 12.35
C ILE A 92 -12.39 21.11 12.35
N ASP A 93 -11.83 20.65 13.47
CA ASP A 93 -10.42 20.27 13.61
C ASP A 93 -10.19 18.83 13.12
N TRP A 94 -9.64 18.68 11.91
CA TRP A 94 -9.38 17.40 11.24
C TRP A 94 -8.29 16.57 11.94
N SER A 95 -7.51 17.15 12.85
CA SER A 95 -6.53 16.38 13.63
C SER A 95 -7.20 15.43 14.65
N LYS A 96 -8.46 15.70 14.98
CA LYS A 96 -9.24 14.93 15.95
C LYS A 96 -10.11 13.90 15.25
N ARG A 97 -9.90 12.63 15.59
CA ARG A 97 -10.74 11.55 15.10
C ARG A 97 -12.14 11.68 15.66
N ASP A 98 -13.14 11.52 14.80
CA ASP A 98 -14.53 11.41 15.23
C ASP A 98 -14.80 9.98 15.71
N ASN A 99 -14.85 9.80 17.03
CA ASN A 99 -15.07 8.48 17.62
C ASN A 99 -16.44 7.90 17.28
N TYR A 100 -17.48 8.72 17.11
CA TYR A 100 -18.82 8.23 16.78
C TYR A 100 -18.83 7.63 15.37
N ILE A 101 -18.30 8.36 14.38
CA ILE A 101 -18.18 7.86 13.00
C ILE A 101 -17.24 6.65 12.97
N TYR A 102 -16.13 6.70 13.71
CA TYR A 102 -15.20 5.58 13.82
C TYR A 102 -15.89 4.31 14.34
N PHE A 103 -16.61 4.38 15.45
CA PHE A 103 -17.32 3.22 15.97
C PHE A 103 -18.42 2.75 15.01
N ASN A 104 -19.14 3.66 14.36
CA ASN A 104 -20.16 3.29 13.40
C ASN A 104 -19.59 2.50 12.20
N VAL A 105 -18.40 2.88 11.71
CA VAL A 105 -17.78 2.26 10.54
C VAL A 105 -16.99 1.00 10.89
N PHE A 106 -16.28 0.98 12.02
CA PHE A 106 -15.28 -0.06 12.31
C PHE A 106 -15.68 -1.04 13.41
N SER A 107 -16.79 -0.84 14.11
CA SER A 107 -17.22 -1.79 15.15
C SER A 107 -17.49 -3.17 14.57
N GLY A 108 -17.03 -4.20 15.27
CA GLY A 108 -17.15 -5.60 14.84
C GLY A 108 -16.13 -6.03 13.78
N LEU A 109 -15.37 -5.12 13.18
CA LEU A 109 -14.30 -5.48 12.25
C LEU A 109 -13.07 -5.98 13.00
N ARG A 110 -12.44 -7.04 12.47
CA ARG A 110 -11.16 -7.53 12.97
C ARG A 110 -10.03 -6.73 12.34
N PRO A 111 -9.20 -6.04 13.15
CA PRO A 111 -8.04 -5.34 12.62
C PRO A 111 -6.99 -6.32 12.13
N ILE A 112 -6.33 -5.96 11.03
CA ILE A 112 -5.10 -6.56 10.56
C ILE A 112 -4.02 -6.26 11.62
N VAL A 113 -3.45 -7.32 12.17
CA VAL A 113 -2.39 -7.26 13.18
C VAL A 113 -1.30 -8.26 12.83
N CYS A 114 -0.11 -8.04 13.36
CA CYS A 114 0.97 -9.00 13.26
C CYS A 114 0.59 -10.34 13.91
N ASP A 115 0.78 -11.45 13.20
CA ASP A 115 0.42 -12.79 13.70
C ASP A 115 1.32 -13.25 14.85
N LEU A 116 2.54 -12.71 14.93
CA LEU A 116 3.54 -13.11 15.93
C LEU A 116 3.43 -12.33 17.25
N CYS A 117 3.11 -11.05 17.19
CA CYS A 117 3.08 -10.20 18.39
C CYS A 117 1.78 -9.44 18.60
N ARG A 118 0.81 -9.59 17.68
CA ARG A 118 -0.50 -8.92 17.70
C ARG A 118 -0.45 -7.38 17.67
N SER A 119 0.71 -6.79 17.37
CA SER A 119 0.83 -5.34 17.16
C SER A 119 0.16 -4.93 15.84
N PRO A 120 -0.58 -3.81 15.82
CA PRO A 120 -1.16 -3.24 14.60
C PRO A 120 -0.18 -2.33 13.83
N ASP A 121 1.03 -2.09 14.35
CA ASP A 121 1.94 -1.06 13.83
C ASP A 121 2.88 -1.58 12.73
N HIS A 122 2.85 -2.88 12.45
CA HIS A 122 3.65 -3.51 11.42
C HIS A 122 2.98 -4.77 10.90
N PHE A 123 3.30 -5.13 9.66
CA PHE A 123 2.93 -6.43 9.11
C PHE A 123 3.85 -7.53 9.65
N THR A 124 3.33 -8.75 9.77
CA THR A 124 4.06 -9.94 10.24
C THR A 124 5.49 -10.06 9.70
N PRO A 125 5.79 -9.82 8.40
CA PRO A 125 7.15 -9.91 7.85
C PRO A 125 8.17 -8.90 8.41
N PHE A 126 7.71 -7.81 9.03
CA PHE A 126 8.55 -6.78 9.64
C PHE A 126 8.60 -6.90 11.17
N CYS A 127 8.09 -8.00 11.73
CA CYS A 127 8.05 -8.20 13.17
C CYS A 127 9.45 -8.50 13.73
N LYS A 128 9.81 -7.79 14.79
CA LYS A 128 11.06 -8.02 15.54
C LYS A 128 11.12 -9.40 16.22
N LYS A 129 9.97 -10.08 16.41
CA LYS A 129 9.89 -11.43 16.97
C LYS A 129 10.08 -12.55 15.95
N ILE A 130 10.38 -12.23 14.68
CA ILE A 130 10.86 -13.23 13.72
C ILE A 130 12.22 -13.72 14.22
N LEU A 131 12.24 -14.81 14.99
CA LEU A 131 13.46 -15.34 15.60
C LEU A 131 14.24 -16.27 14.66
N ASN A 132 13.65 -16.77 13.58
CA ASN A 132 14.38 -17.37 12.47
C ASN A 132 13.49 -17.30 11.23
N ARG A 133 14.03 -16.79 10.12
CA ARG A 133 13.30 -16.65 8.85
C ARG A 133 12.94 -18.03 8.26
N ASP A 134 13.69 -19.07 8.64
CA ASP A 134 13.51 -20.44 8.18
C ASP A 134 12.23 -21.09 8.74
N ASP A 135 11.88 -20.86 10.01
CA ASP A 135 10.64 -21.36 10.62
C ASP A 135 9.37 -20.71 10.04
N LEU A 136 9.45 -19.45 9.61
CA LEU A 136 8.34 -18.75 8.97
C LEU A 136 8.09 -19.29 7.54
N ILE A 137 9.17 -19.62 6.82
CA ILE A 137 9.08 -20.26 5.51
C ILE A 137 8.45 -21.65 5.67
N GLU A 138 8.84 -22.42 6.70
CA GLU A 138 8.27 -23.74 6.98
C GLU A 138 6.79 -23.67 7.37
N LYS A 139 6.36 -22.65 8.14
CA LYS A 139 4.94 -22.39 8.45
C LYS A 139 4.12 -22.01 7.22
N ILE A 140 4.63 -21.11 6.38
CA ILE A 140 3.97 -20.72 5.13
C ILE A 140 3.90 -21.92 4.15
N LEU A 141 4.92 -22.79 4.14
CA LEU A 141 4.93 -24.00 3.30
C LEU A 141 4.03 -25.13 3.84
N SER A 142 3.77 -25.19 5.15
CA SER A 142 2.88 -26.20 5.76
C SER A 142 1.41 -25.79 5.72
N GLU A 143 1.06 -24.51 5.86
CA GLU A 143 -0.31 -24.02 5.70
C GLU A 143 -0.81 -24.12 4.24
N ASN A 144 0.09 -24.14 3.26
CA ASN A 144 -0.25 -24.32 1.84
C ASN A 144 -0.35 -25.80 1.41
N GLN A 145 -0.04 -26.77 2.28
CA GLN A 145 -0.11 -28.20 1.94
C GLN A 145 -1.48 -28.83 2.18
N SER A 146 -2.38 -28.20 2.94
CA SER A 146 -3.72 -28.75 3.20
C SER A 146 -4.72 -28.55 2.06
N HIS A 147 -4.32 -27.94 0.94
CA HIS A 147 -5.23 -27.66 -0.19
C HIS A 147 -4.72 -27.99 -1.60
N PHE A 148 -3.61 -28.73 -1.77
CA PHE A 148 -3.21 -29.22 -3.09
C PHE A 148 -2.69 -30.66 -3.04
N THR A 149 -3.58 -31.61 -3.33
CA THR A 149 -3.22 -32.96 -3.75
C THR A 149 -2.60 -32.95 -5.14
N SER A 150 -1.53 -33.75 -5.31
CA SER A 150 -0.90 -34.18 -6.59
C SER A 150 0.02 -33.12 -7.23
N THR A 151 1.28 -33.36 -7.61
CA THR A 151 1.91 -34.54 -8.21
C THR A 151 3.45 -34.36 -8.28
N THR A 152 4.18 -35.48 -8.26
CA THR A 152 5.57 -35.74 -8.75
C THR A 152 6.80 -35.06 -8.09
N SER A 153 7.37 -35.78 -7.13
CA SER A 153 8.77 -36.24 -7.01
C SER A 153 9.88 -35.55 -7.84
N SER A 154 10.93 -35.08 -7.16
CA SER A 154 12.32 -35.53 -7.40
C SER A 154 13.26 -35.07 -6.28
N LYS A 155 13.75 -36.04 -5.50
CA LYS A 155 14.90 -35.91 -4.58
C LYS A 155 16.17 -35.83 -5.41
N VAL A 156 17.07 -34.87 -5.15
CA VAL A 156 18.50 -35.03 -5.49
C VAL A 156 19.38 -34.54 -4.35
N SER A 157 20.24 -35.46 -3.95
CA SER A 157 21.20 -35.44 -2.84
C SER A 157 22.35 -34.45 -3.05
N PHE A 158 22.74 -33.78 -1.98
CA PHE A 158 23.96 -32.99 -1.87
C PHE A 158 25.13 -33.90 -1.48
N ARG A 159 26.15 -34.06 -2.34
CA ARG A 159 27.56 -34.24 -1.92
C ARG A 159 28.57 -34.12 -3.08
N GLN A 160 29.50 -33.18 -2.86
CA GLN A 160 30.95 -33.18 -3.16
C GLN A 160 31.47 -33.29 -4.60
N ALA A 161 32.26 -32.28 -5.02
CA ALA A 161 33.57 -32.45 -5.66
C ALA A 161 34.41 -31.16 -5.55
N LEU A 162 35.69 -31.34 -5.19
CA LEU A 162 36.75 -30.33 -5.02
C LEU A 162 37.30 -29.79 -6.35
N GLY A 163 37.88 -28.59 -6.34
CA GLY A 163 38.74 -28.04 -7.40
C GLY A 163 38.98 -26.53 -7.27
N SER A 164 40.25 -26.12 -7.32
CA SER A 164 40.86 -24.90 -6.78
C SER A 164 40.72 -23.59 -7.59
N ASP A 165 41.11 -22.52 -6.90
CA ASP A 165 41.73 -21.25 -7.35
C ASP A 165 40.92 -19.94 -7.32
N ASP A 166 41.50 -19.01 -6.55
CA ASP A 166 41.03 -17.73 -6.05
C ASP A 166 40.79 -16.67 -7.14
N VAL A 167 39.54 -16.24 -7.26
CA VAL A 167 39.17 -14.82 -7.35
C VAL A 167 37.87 -14.67 -6.57
N LYS A 168 37.84 -13.80 -5.55
CA LYS A 168 36.62 -13.44 -4.80
C LYS A 168 35.56 -12.88 -5.76
N GLN A 169 34.76 -13.76 -6.34
CA GLN A 169 33.53 -13.44 -7.04
C GLN A 169 32.39 -13.52 -6.03
N ASP A 170 31.62 -12.44 -5.93
CA ASP A 170 30.33 -12.42 -5.22
C ASP A 170 29.48 -13.62 -5.66
N SER A 171 29.46 -14.66 -4.83
CA SER A 171 28.85 -15.96 -5.11
C SER A 171 27.36 -15.98 -4.80
N GLY A 172 26.71 -14.82 -4.95
CA GLY A 172 25.28 -14.67 -4.76
C GLY A 172 24.48 -15.35 -5.87
N PRO A 173 23.33 -15.98 -5.56
CA PRO A 173 22.45 -16.52 -6.59
C PRO A 173 22.00 -15.42 -7.56
N THR A 174 22.01 -15.73 -8.87
CA THR A 174 21.59 -14.79 -9.91
C THR A 174 20.07 -14.69 -9.99
N CYS A 175 19.58 -13.48 -10.28
CA CYS A 175 18.15 -13.22 -10.35
C CYS A 175 17.52 -13.95 -11.55
N LYS A 176 16.58 -14.87 -11.27
CA LYS A 176 15.86 -15.63 -12.30
C LYS A 176 14.95 -14.73 -13.15
N PHE A 177 14.37 -13.67 -12.58
CA PHE A 177 13.53 -12.71 -13.32
C PHE A 177 14.37 -11.85 -14.26
N TYR A 178 15.56 -11.41 -13.82
CA TYR A 178 16.53 -10.69 -14.65
C TYR A 178 17.02 -11.56 -15.83
N ASN A 179 17.35 -12.83 -15.58
CA ASN A 179 17.82 -13.79 -16.58
C ASN A 179 16.72 -14.52 -17.38
N GLY A 180 15.46 -14.25 -17.04
CA GLY A 180 14.30 -14.93 -17.59
C GLY A 180 13.75 -14.26 -18.85
N ALA A 181 12.43 -14.35 -19.03
CA ALA A 181 11.76 -13.84 -20.22
C ALA A 181 11.80 -12.30 -20.36
N GLY A 182 11.97 -11.58 -19.26
CA GLY A 182 11.82 -10.12 -19.15
C GLY A 182 13.01 -9.26 -19.63
N PHE A 183 13.92 -9.79 -20.45
CA PHE A 183 15.02 -9.02 -21.07
C PHE A 183 15.83 -8.13 -20.10
N GLY A 184 16.19 -8.64 -18.91
CA GLY A 184 16.97 -7.87 -17.94
C GLY A 184 16.16 -6.91 -17.06
N LYS A 185 14.82 -6.94 -17.10
CA LYS A 185 13.97 -6.17 -16.17
C LYS A 185 13.60 -7.02 -14.96
N CYS A 186 14.15 -6.69 -13.79
CA CYS A 186 13.66 -7.18 -12.51
C CYS A 186 12.71 -6.13 -11.93
N LEU A 187 11.43 -6.49 -11.73
CA LEU A 187 10.41 -5.59 -11.19
C LEU A 187 10.43 -5.52 -9.65
N GLN A 188 11.36 -6.24 -9.00
CA GLN A 188 11.52 -6.21 -7.55
C GLN A 188 12.37 -4.99 -7.16
N PRO A 189 11.83 -3.99 -6.44
CA PRO A 189 12.53 -2.75 -6.15
C PRO A 189 13.77 -2.92 -5.24
N ASN A 190 13.86 -4.02 -4.50
CA ASN A 190 15.01 -4.40 -3.66
C ASN A 190 15.40 -5.87 -3.90
N CYS A 191 15.79 -6.20 -5.13
CA CYS A 191 16.18 -7.57 -5.47
C CYS A 191 17.47 -7.96 -4.74
N ARG A 192 17.40 -9.03 -3.95
CA ARG A 192 18.56 -9.58 -3.20
C ARG A 192 19.43 -10.51 -4.06
N PHE A 193 19.01 -10.78 -5.28
CA PHE A 193 19.70 -11.66 -6.22
C PHE A 193 20.49 -10.83 -7.22
N LEU A 194 21.67 -11.31 -7.61
CA LEU A 194 22.56 -10.57 -8.49
C LEU A 194 21.96 -10.43 -9.89
N HIS A 195 21.92 -9.20 -10.41
CA HIS A 195 21.51 -8.87 -11.78
C HIS A 195 22.66 -9.10 -12.76
N LEU A 196 23.14 -10.34 -12.80
CA LEU A 196 24.24 -10.79 -13.65
C LEU A 196 23.77 -11.93 -14.53
N CYS A 197 24.38 -12.07 -15.70
CA CYS A 197 24.11 -13.15 -16.65
C CYS A 197 24.26 -14.51 -15.97
N SER A 198 23.24 -15.35 -16.02
CA SER A 198 23.33 -16.69 -15.43
C SER A 198 24.24 -17.64 -16.22
N ARG A 199 24.77 -17.23 -17.37
CA ARG A 199 25.75 -17.99 -18.18
C ARG A 199 27.18 -17.54 -17.93
N CYS A 200 27.47 -16.25 -18.09
CA CYS A 200 28.84 -15.72 -18.03
C CYS A 200 29.08 -14.73 -16.90
N ARG A 201 28.08 -14.47 -16.04
CA ARG A 201 28.10 -13.48 -14.96
C ARG A 201 28.40 -12.03 -15.38
N GLY A 202 28.33 -11.70 -16.67
CA GLY A 202 28.42 -10.31 -17.15
C GLY A 202 27.20 -9.46 -16.81
N THR A 203 27.30 -8.14 -17.01
CA THR A 203 26.25 -7.13 -16.75
C THR A 203 25.12 -7.11 -17.80
N HIS A 204 24.76 -8.28 -18.31
CA HIS A 204 23.68 -8.47 -19.27
C HIS A 204 22.79 -9.67 -18.87
N PRO A 205 21.52 -9.73 -19.29
CA PRO A 205 20.67 -10.89 -19.06
C PRO A 205 21.08 -12.08 -19.95
N LYS A 206 20.83 -13.31 -19.49
CA LYS A 206 21.14 -14.57 -20.21
C LYS A 206 20.83 -14.57 -21.71
N LYS A 207 19.70 -13.96 -22.13
CA LYS A 207 19.27 -13.92 -23.53
C LYS A 207 20.20 -13.12 -24.45
N LEU A 208 20.92 -12.14 -23.91
CA LEU A 208 21.87 -11.29 -24.65
C LEU A 208 23.32 -11.80 -24.51
N CYS A 209 23.49 -13.04 -24.05
CA CYS A 209 24.80 -13.63 -23.83
C CYS A 209 25.31 -14.30 -25.11
N ASN A 210 26.46 -13.84 -25.59
CA ASN A 210 27.14 -14.40 -26.78
C ASN A 210 27.94 -15.67 -26.49
N ILE A 211 27.95 -16.13 -25.23
CA ILE A 211 28.56 -17.39 -24.81
C ILE A 211 27.48 -18.47 -24.87
N LYS A 212 27.69 -19.47 -25.73
CA LYS A 212 26.77 -20.60 -25.94
C LYS A 212 26.85 -21.58 -24.78
#